data_AF-A0A3A8WNS6-F1
#
_entry.id   AF-A0A3A8WNS6-F1
#
_cell.length_a   1.000
_cell.length_b   1.000
_cell.length_c   1.000
_cell.angle_alpha   90.00
_cell.angle_beta   90.00
_cell.angle_gamma   90.00
#
_symmetry.space_group_name_H-M   'P 1'
#
loop_
_entity.id
_entity.type
_entity.pdbx_description
1 polymer ?
#
loop_
_entity_poly.entity_id
_entity_poly.type
_entity_poly.pdbx_seq_one_letter_code
_entity_poly.pdbx_strand_id
1 'polypeptide(L)' 'MRKQYKKLTYSDRKKIEIMLKDGATPKELAKETEVHITTIYRELERGGRPYKADEAQKTLFC' A
#
# COMPACT_ATOMS: atom_id res chain seq x y z
N MET A 1 -8.92 24.16 -6.92
CA MET A 1 -8.59 22.91 -7.65
C MET A 1 -8.54 21.74 -6.67
N ARG A 2 -9.33 20.69 -6.88
CA ARG A 2 -9.18 19.43 -6.10
C ARG A 2 -7.91 18.73 -6.59
N LYS A 3 -6.93 18.50 -5.70
CA LYS A 3 -5.79 17.64 -6.02
C LYS A 3 -6.32 16.21 -6.24
N GLN A 4 -6.05 15.65 -7.41
CA GLN A 4 -6.38 14.26 -7.71
C GLN A 4 -5.32 13.38 -7.05
N TYR A 5 -5.70 12.64 -6.02
CA TYR A 5 -4.77 11.77 -5.32
C TYR A 5 -4.57 10.46 -6.11
N LYS A 6 -3.32 10.06 -6.32
CA LYS A 6 -2.95 8.78 -6.94
C LYS A 6 -3.56 7.64 -6.10
N LYS A 7 -4.32 6.76 -6.76
CA LYS A 7 -4.82 5.54 -6.14
C LYS A 7 -3.74 4.46 -6.23
N LEU A 8 -3.57 3.67 -5.16
CA LEU A 8 -2.73 2.48 -5.19
C LEU A 8 -3.27 1.48 -6.21
N THR A 9 -2.43 1.13 -7.17
CA THR A 9 -2.69 0.05 -8.12
C THR A 9 -2.38 -1.30 -7.50
N TYR A 10 -2.85 -2.39 -8.11
CA TYR A 10 -2.50 -3.74 -7.64
C TYR A 10 -0.98 -4.00 -7.71
N SER A 11 -0.30 -3.46 -8.73
CA SER A 11 1.15 -3.54 -8.85
C SER A 11 1.87 -2.85 -7.68
N ASP A 12 1.39 -1.68 -7.26
CA ASP A 12 1.93 -0.99 -6.08
C ASP A 12 1.75 -1.81 -4.80
N ARG A 13 0.61 -2.52 -4.65
CA ARG A 13 0.38 -3.43 -3.53
C ARG A 13 1.35 -4.60 -3.53
N LYS A 14 1.63 -5.21 -4.70
CA LYS A 14 2.64 -6.29 -4.81
C LYS A 14 4.05 -5.79 -4.48
N LYS A 15 4.40 -4.57 -4.89
CA LYS A 15 5.67 -3.94 -4.48
C LYS A 15 5.74 -3.78 -2.96
N ILE A 16 4.69 -3.26 -2.33
CA ILE A 16 4.61 -3.13 -0.87
C ILE A 16 4.81 -4.49 -0.19
N GLU A 17 4.18 -5.54 -0.70
CA GLU A 17 4.31 -6.90 -0.14
C GLU A 17 5.76 -7.41 -0.18
N ILE A 18 6.47 -7.21 -1.30
CA ILE A 18 7.87 -7.62 -1.46
C ILE A 18 8.76 -6.80 -0.53
N MET A 19 8.63 -5.47 -0.57
CA MET A 19 9.44 -4.56 0.25
C MET A 19 9.25 -4.78 1.75
N LEU A 20 8.03 -5.10 2.20
CA LEU A 20 7.79 -5.45 3.61
C LEU A 20 8.47 -6.76 4.01
N LYS A 21 8.53 -7.75 3.10
CA LYS A 21 9.28 -9.00 3.35
C LYS A 21 10.78 -8.73 3.46
N ASP A 22 11.27 -7.74 2.72
CA ASP A 22 12.66 -7.27 2.78
C ASP A 22 12.94 -6.35 3.99
N GLY A 23 11.94 -6.09 4.84
CA GLY A 23 12.08 -5.28 6.05
C GLY A 23 12.00 -3.77 5.82
N ALA A 24 11.51 -3.32 4.66
CA ALA A 24 11.36 -1.91 4.34
C ALA A 24 10.36 -1.21 5.27
N THR A 25 10.65 0.05 5.56
CA THR A 25 9.82 0.91 6.41
C THR A 25 8.65 1.52 5.63
N PRO A 26 7.53 1.89 6.29
CA PRO A 26 6.41 2.58 5.64
C PRO A 26 6.79 3.87 4.90
N LYS A 27 7.88 4.54 5.32
CA LYS A 27 8.39 5.74 4.67
C LYS A 27 9.05 5.44 3.32
N GLU A 28 9.76 4.33 3.21
CA GLU A 28 10.37 3.86 1.96
C GLU A 28 9.29 3.40 0.99
N LEU A 29 8.28 2.67 1.48
CA LEU A 29 7.11 2.27 0.70
C LEU A 29 6.39 3.48 0.10
N ALA A 30 6.18 4.54 0.90
CA ALA A 30 5.53 5.77 0.45
C ALA A 30 6.34 6.47 -0.65
N LYS A 31 7.66 6.48 -0.54
CA LYS A 31 8.56 7.03 -1.56
C LYS A 31 8.50 6.22 -2.86
N GLU A 32 8.52 4.90 -2.77
CA GLU A 32 8.51 4.00 -3.94
C GLU A 32 7.17 4.01 -4.69
N THR A 33 6.07 4.06 -3.95
CA THR A 33 4.72 4.06 -4.53
C THR A 33 4.22 5.47 -4.90
N GLU A 34 4.98 6.50 -4.51
CA GLU A 34 4.64 7.92 -4.64
C GLU A 34 3.29 8.28 -4.01
N VAL A 35 2.91 7.57 -2.94
CA VAL A 35 1.71 7.90 -2.15
C VAL A 35 2.10 8.49 -0.81
N HIS A 36 1.15 9.18 -0.18
CA HIS A 36 1.37 9.70 1.15
C HIS A 36 1.52 8.56 2.17
N ILE A 37 2.35 8.75 3.19
CA ILE A 37 2.62 7.74 4.21
C ILE A 37 1.34 7.28 4.95
N THR A 38 0.37 8.17 5.14
CA THR A 38 -0.93 7.80 5.73
C THR A 38 -1.72 6.84 4.85
N THR A 39 -1.57 6.92 3.53
CA THR A 39 -2.15 5.96 2.60
C THR A 39 -1.51 4.59 2.76
N ILE A 40 -0.19 4.52 2.97
CA ILE A 40 0.50 3.26 3.28
C ILE A 40 -0.05 2.66 4.57
N TYR A 41 -0.13 3.41 5.67
CA TYR A 41 -0.66 2.86 6.92
C TYR A 41 -2.07 2.27 6.79
N ARG A 42 -2.98 2.97 6.10
CA ARG A 42 -4.34 2.47 5.81
C ARG A 42 -4.33 1.22 4.93
N GLU A 43 -3.40 1.18 3.97
CA GLU A 43 -3.22 0.01 3.10
C GLU A 43 -2.70 -1.19 3.90
N LEU A 44 -1.76 -0.99 4.84
CA LEU A 44 -1.26 -2.03 5.73
C LEU A 44 -2.37 -2.59 6.64
N GLU A 45 -3.25 -1.71 7.15
CA GLU A 45 -4.42 -2.14 7.92
C GLU A 45 -5.38 -3.00 7.10
N ARG A 46 -5.57 -2.68 5.81
CA ARG A 46 -6.41 -3.47 4.89
C ARG A 46 -5.80 -4.81 4.52
N GLY A 47 -4.48 -4.86 4.36
CA GLY A 47 -3.76 -6.07 3.94
C GLY A 47 -3.46 -7.05 5.06
N GLY A 48 -3.85 -6.74 6.31
CA GLY A 48 -3.68 -7.64 7.45
C GLY A 48 -2.24 -7.75 7.96
N ARG A 49 -2.04 -8.66 8.92
CA ARG A 49 -0.72 -8.99 9.49
C ARG A 49 -0.52 -10.51 9.46
N PRO A 50 0.39 -11.05 8.62
CA PRO A 50 1.31 -10.34 7.71
C PRO A 50 0.58 -9.71 6.51
N TYR A 51 1.12 -8.61 5.98
CA TYR A 51 0.53 -7.88 4.85
C TYR A 51 0.45 -8.75 3.60
N LYS A 52 -0.72 -8.84 2.99
CA LYS A 52 -0.96 -9.47 1.68
C LYS A 52 -1.66 -8.51 0.75
N ALA A 53 -1.09 -8.32 -0.44
CA ALA A 53 -1.66 -7.48 -1.49
C ALA A 53 -3.07 -7.94 -1.92
N ASP A 54 -3.29 -9.25 -1.93
CA ASP A 54 -4.57 -9.84 -2.34
C ASP A 54 -5.69 -9.58 -1.33
N GLU A 55 -5.39 -9.62 -0.04
CA GLU A 55 -6.35 -9.28 1.02
C GLU A 55 -6.71 -7.80 0.94
N ALA A 56 -5.71 -6.94 0.78
CA ALA A 56 -5.93 -5.50 0.63
C ALA A 56 -6.75 -5.16 -0.63
N GLN A 57 -6.51 -5.85 -1.75
CA GLN A 57 -7.28 -5.66 -2.98
C GLN A 57 -8.75 -6.13 -2.83
N LYS A 58 -8.99 -7.26 -2.15
CA LYS A 58 -10.35 -7.77 -1.91
C LYS A 58 -11.20 -6.80 -1.09
N THR A 59 -10.61 -6.12 -0.10
CA THR A 59 -11.34 -5.12 0.71
C THR A 59 -11.83 -3.91 -0.07
N LEU A 60 -11.35 -3.68 -1.30
CA LEU A 60 -11.83 -2.57 -2.14
C LEU A 60 -13.11 -2.89 -2.92
N PHE A 61 -13.47 -4.17 -3.04
CA PHE A 61 -14.65 -4.63 -3.78
C PHE A 61 -15.71 -5.28 -2.87
N CYS A 62 -15.47 -5.28 -1.55
CA CYS A 62 -16.39 -5.77 -0.55
C CYS A 62 -17.19 -4.61 0.08
#